data_AF-A0A2V8IYU9-F1
#
_entry.id   AF-A0A2V8IYU9-F1
#
_cell.length_a   1.000
_cell.length_b   1.000
_cell.length_c   1.000
_cell.angle_alpha   90.00
_cell.angle_beta   90.00
_cell.angle_gamma   90.00
#
_symmetry.space_group_name_H-M   'P 1'
#
loop_
_entity.id
_entity.type
_entity.pdbx_description
1 polymer ?
#
loop_
_entity_poly.entity_id
_entity_poly.type
_entity_poly.pdbx_seq_one_letter_code
_entity_poly.pdbx_strand_id
1 'polypeptide(L)'
;WWPAFLPFSPALLILWAPGGFRLTCYYYRGSYYKALWADPPACAVGEPRGGYRGERSFPLIIQNVHRYFLYLAVLFLFFLAYDVWKALWFTDAAGAVRFGIGVGTIVLAVNVILLGSYALGCHSMRHLIGGRHDELKNAIFGRNCYNCVTVLNRNHMRWAWFSLFWVAFSDVYVRLCSMGVWTDWRII
;
A
#
# COMPACT_ATOMS: atom_id res chain seq x y z
N TRP A 1 16.31 -17.68 7.24
CA TRP A 1 15.95 -19.12 7.27
C TRP A 1 14.49 -19.22 7.65
N TRP A 2 13.67 -19.94 6.87
CA TRP A 2 12.24 -20.18 7.11
C TRP A 2 12.01 -21.69 7.22
N PRO A 3 11.22 -22.20 8.17
CA PRO A 3 11.12 -23.64 8.41
C PRO A 3 10.51 -24.37 7.20
N ALA A 4 11.21 -25.38 6.68
CA ALA A 4 10.81 -26.10 5.47
C ALA A 4 9.48 -26.88 5.59
N PHE A 5 9.01 -27.13 6.82
CA PHE A 5 7.73 -27.81 7.06
C PHE A 5 6.51 -26.89 6.95
N LEU A 6 6.69 -25.56 6.92
CA LEU A 6 5.58 -24.64 6.71
C LEU A 6 5.34 -24.48 5.19
N PRO A 7 4.14 -24.83 4.68
CA PRO A 7 3.88 -24.84 3.23
C PRO A 7 3.69 -23.43 2.64
N PHE A 8 3.76 -22.39 3.48
CA PHE A 8 3.50 -21.01 3.09
C PHE A 8 4.74 -20.12 3.28
N SER A 9 4.81 -19.04 2.51
CA SER A 9 5.88 -18.06 2.63
C SER A 9 5.71 -17.19 3.89
N PRO A 10 6.81 -16.67 4.48
CA PRO A 10 6.73 -15.71 5.58
C PRO A 10 5.88 -14.48 5.27
N ALA A 11 5.70 -14.15 3.97
CA ALA A 11 4.84 -13.06 3.53
C ALA A 11 3.38 -13.22 4.02
N LEU A 12 2.87 -14.45 4.19
CA LEU A 12 1.53 -14.66 4.74
C LEU A 12 1.42 -14.20 6.21
N LEU A 13 2.50 -14.24 6.99
CA LEU A 13 2.48 -13.76 8.38
C LEU A 13 2.25 -12.25 8.47
N ILE A 14 2.73 -11.49 7.49
CA ILE A 14 2.59 -10.03 7.47
C ILE A 14 1.38 -9.59 6.64
N LEU A 15 0.81 -10.46 5.80
CA LEU A 15 -0.23 -10.13 4.83
C LEU A 15 -1.50 -9.53 5.44
N TRP A 16 -1.84 -9.87 6.69
CA TRP A 16 -3.00 -9.31 7.38
C TRP A 16 -2.95 -7.78 7.49
N ALA A 17 -1.75 -7.19 7.54
CA ALA A 17 -1.59 -5.74 7.66
C ALA A 17 -1.83 -4.99 6.34
N PRO A 18 -1.12 -5.25 5.22
CA PRO A 18 -1.42 -4.61 3.93
C PRO A 18 -2.77 -5.08 3.36
N GLY A 19 -3.16 -6.34 3.62
CA GLY A 19 -4.48 -6.87 3.29
C GLY A 19 -5.58 -6.11 4.03
N GLY A 20 -5.44 -5.95 5.35
CA GLY A 20 -6.35 -5.16 6.19
C GLY A 20 -6.42 -3.70 5.75
N PHE A 21 -5.29 -3.08 5.43
CA PHE A 21 -5.25 -1.72 4.88
C PHE A 21 -6.07 -1.58 3.60
N ARG A 22 -5.94 -2.53 2.66
CA ARG A 22 -6.72 -2.54 1.41
C ARG A 22 -8.20 -2.81 1.64
N LEU A 23 -8.54 -3.84 2.41
CA LEU A 23 -9.93 -4.22 2.68
C LEU A 23 -10.72 -3.12 3.40
N THR A 24 -10.05 -2.37 4.27
CA THR A 24 -10.65 -1.27 5.04
C THR A 24 -10.61 0.09 4.33
N CYS A 25 -9.98 0.16 3.17
CA CYS A 25 -9.86 1.41 2.41
C CYS A 25 -11.21 1.86 1.85
N TYR A 26 -11.43 3.18 1.87
CA TYR A 26 -12.64 3.82 1.34
C TYR A 26 -12.99 3.39 -0.08
N TYR A 27 -11.98 3.23 -0.96
CA TYR A 27 -12.20 2.76 -2.33
C TYR A 27 -12.82 1.35 -2.35
N TYR A 28 -12.16 0.37 -1.73
CA TYR A 28 -12.64 -1.01 -1.71
C TYR A 28 -13.99 -1.13 -1.02
N ARG A 29 -14.20 -0.35 0.05
CA ARG A 29 -15.50 -0.22 0.73
C ARG A 29 -16.63 0.16 -0.19
N GLY A 30 -16.42 1.21 -0.99
CA GLY A 30 -17.38 1.60 -2.01
C GLY A 30 -17.67 0.51 -3.03
N SER A 31 -16.71 -0.37 -3.33
CA SER A 31 -16.89 -1.50 -4.26
C SER A 31 -17.75 -2.61 -3.67
N TYR A 32 -17.44 -3.10 -2.47
CA TYR A 32 -18.22 -4.20 -1.89
C TYR A 32 -19.56 -3.74 -1.29
N TYR A 33 -19.73 -2.48 -0.89
CA TYR A 33 -21.05 -1.94 -0.52
C TYR A 33 -22.01 -1.94 -1.71
N LYS A 34 -21.52 -1.55 -2.89
CA LYS A 34 -22.28 -1.63 -4.13
C LYS A 34 -22.62 -3.06 -4.51
N ALA A 35 -21.63 -3.94 -4.49
CA ALA A 35 -21.78 -5.32 -4.95
C ALA A 35 -22.66 -6.18 -4.02
N LEU A 36 -22.59 -5.97 -2.70
CA LEU A 36 -23.23 -6.84 -1.71
C LEU A 36 -24.47 -6.23 -1.05
N TRP A 37 -24.57 -4.90 -0.97
CA TRP A 37 -25.64 -4.20 -0.24
C TRP A 37 -26.41 -3.17 -1.08
N ALA A 38 -26.05 -2.96 -2.35
CA ALA A 38 -26.70 -1.99 -3.24
C ALA A 38 -26.79 -0.58 -2.60
N ASP A 39 -25.70 -0.11 -2.00
CA ASP A 39 -25.70 1.03 -1.06
C ASP A 39 -24.73 2.17 -1.46
N PRO A 40 -25.15 3.15 -2.29
CA PRO A 40 -26.07 3.01 -3.43
C PRO A 40 -25.34 2.41 -4.65
N PRO A 41 -26.03 1.70 -5.56
CA PRO A 41 -25.39 1.06 -6.72
C PRO A 41 -24.72 2.08 -7.64
N ALA A 42 -25.36 3.24 -7.82
CA ALA A 42 -24.87 4.37 -8.61
C ALA A 42 -25.49 5.67 -8.11
N CYS A 43 -24.91 6.83 -8.48
CA CYS A 43 -25.44 8.14 -8.06
C CYS A 43 -26.89 8.40 -8.52
N ALA A 44 -27.30 7.78 -9.63
CA ALA A 44 -28.65 7.90 -10.19
C ALA A 44 -29.64 6.84 -9.66
N VAL A 45 -29.18 5.87 -8.85
CA VAL A 45 -29.99 4.74 -8.39
C VAL A 45 -30.08 4.82 -6.87
N GLY A 46 -31.30 4.99 -6.36
CA GLY A 46 -31.57 5.04 -4.92
C GLY A 46 -31.21 3.73 -4.21
N GLU A 47 -30.92 3.84 -2.91
CA GLU A 47 -30.68 2.68 -2.05
C GLU A 47 -32.00 1.95 -1.80
N PRO A 48 -32.02 0.60 -1.75
CA PRO A 48 -33.21 -0.15 -1.39
C PRO A 48 -33.56 -0.02 0.10
N ARG A 49 -32.72 0.66 0.90
CA ARG A 49 -32.89 0.82 2.34
C ARG A 49 -33.46 2.20 2.65
N GLY A 50 -34.42 2.25 3.58
CA GLY A 50 -35.04 3.51 4.02
C GLY A 50 -34.21 4.33 5.03
N GLY A 51 -32.98 3.92 5.35
CA GLY A 51 -32.16 4.64 6.33
C GLY A 51 -30.72 4.13 6.45
N TYR A 52 -29.80 5.07 6.70
CA TYR A 52 -28.38 4.79 6.88
C TYR A 52 -28.07 4.39 8.32
N ARG A 53 -27.74 3.11 8.55
CA ARG A 53 -27.27 2.62 9.87
C ARG A 53 -25.79 2.89 10.13
N GLY A 54 -25.07 3.25 9.07
CA GLY A 54 -23.63 3.51 9.06
C GLY A 54 -22.75 2.35 9.53
N GLU A 55 -21.47 2.65 9.69
CA GLU A 55 -20.43 1.72 10.17
C GLU A 55 -20.39 1.63 11.70
N ARG A 56 -21.57 1.62 12.35
CA ARG A 56 -21.70 1.61 13.81
C ARG A 56 -21.95 0.22 14.41
N SER A 57 -22.06 -0.82 13.58
CA SER A 57 -22.35 -2.18 14.04
C SER A 57 -21.50 -3.21 13.30
N PHE A 58 -21.27 -4.35 13.96
CA PHE A 58 -20.58 -5.49 13.35
C PHE A 58 -21.36 -5.99 12.12
N PRO A 59 -20.69 -6.32 11.00
CA PRO A 59 -19.23 -6.34 10.78
C PRO A 59 -18.62 -5.01 10.29
N LEU A 60 -19.43 -4.03 9.90
CA LEU A 60 -18.97 -2.79 9.23
C LEU A 60 -18.18 -1.83 10.13
N ILE A 61 -18.29 -1.98 11.46
CA ILE A 61 -17.48 -1.22 12.41
C ILE A 61 -15.97 -1.42 12.23
N ILE A 62 -15.55 -2.58 11.72
CA ILE A 62 -14.14 -2.92 11.47
C ILE A 62 -13.53 -1.98 10.42
N GLN A 63 -14.34 -1.38 9.54
CA GLN A 63 -13.84 -0.47 8.51
C GLN A 63 -13.19 0.79 9.11
N ASN A 64 -13.59 1.19 10.32
CA ASN A 64 -12.99 2.31 11.04
C ASN A 64 -11.53 2.04 11.45
N VAL A 65 -11.08 0.78 11.44
CA VAL A 65 -9.71 0.38 11.78
C VAL A 65 -8.72 0.80 10.68
N HIS A 66 -9.18 1.20 9.49
CA HIS A 66 -8.32 1.68 8.40
C HIS A 66 -7.31 2.73 8.84
N ARG A 67 -7.70 3.63 9.76
CA ARG A 67 -6.82 4.66 10.31
C ARG A 67 -5.59 4.09 11.03
N TYR A 68 -5.74 2.93 11.67
CA TYR A 68 -4.64 2.26 12.36
C TYR A 68 -3.77 1.48 11.39
N PHE A 69 -4.39 0.83 10.39
CA PHE A 69 -3.65 0.21 9.30
C PHE A 69 -2.81 1.21 8.50
N LEU A 70 -3.22 2.49 8.42
CA LEU A 70 -2.39 3.54 7.82
C LEU A 70 -1.05 3.68 8.53
N TYR A 71 -1.01 3.69 9.87
CA TYR A 71 0.24 3.80 10.62
C TYR A 71 1.15 2.58 10.38
N LEU A 72 0.57 1.38 10.35
CA LEU A 72 1.31 0.16 10.01
C LEU A 72 1.83 0.19 8.56
N ALA A 73 1.03 0.69 7.62
CA ALA A 73 1.42 0.82 6.22
C ALA A 73 2.59 1.79 6.05
N VAL A 74 2.56 2.94 6.73
CA VAL A 74 3.68 3.90 6.74
C VAL A 74 4.95 3.26 7.31
N LEU A 75 4.83 2.48 8.39
CA LEU A 75 5.95 1.72 8.94
C LEU A 75 6.53 0.73 7.92
N PHE A 76 5.69 -0.04 7.23
CA PHE A 76 6.17 -0.95 6.18
C PHE A 76 6.80 -0.22 5.00
N LEU A 77 6.33 0.97 4.64
CA LEU A 77 7.00 1.77 3.60
C LEU A 77 8.43 2.12 3.97
N PHE A 78 8.72 2.42 5.24
CA PHE A 78 10.09 2.64 5.69
C PHE A 78 10.95 1.38 5.56
N PHE A 79 10.43 0.21 5.94
CA PHE A 79 11.16 -1.05 5.75
C PHE A 79 11.41 -1.35 4.28
N LEU A 80 10.40 -1.19 3.41
CA LEU A 80 10.58 -1.43 1.98
C LEU A 80 11.55 -0.42 1.34
N ALA A 81 11.53 0.85 1.77
CA ALA A 81 12.52 1.84 1.34
C ALA A 81 13.94 1.48 1.80
N TYR A 82 14.07 0.94 3.01
CA TYR A 82 15.33 0.43 3.52
C TYR A 82 15.82 -0.80 2.72
N ASP A 83 14.92 -1.68 2.29
CA ASP A 83 15.26 -2.82 1.43
C ASP A 83 15.78 -2.35 0.07
N VAL A 84 15.18 -1.30 -0.52
CA VAL A 84 15.71 -0.65 -1.74
C VAL A 84 17.10 -0.09 -1.49
N TRP A 85 17.32 0.58 -0.36
CA TRP A 85 18.65 1.08 0.01
C TRP A 85 19.66 -0.06 0.10
N LYS A 86 19.31 -1.17 0.75
CA LYS A 86 20.16 -2.37 0.82
C LYS A 86 20.44 -2.97 -0.55
N ALA A 87 19.46 -2.95 -1.45
CA ALA A 87 19.59 -3.45 -2.82
C ALA A 87 20.48 -2.59 -3.73
N LEU A 88 20.95 -1.41 -3.27
CA LEU A 88 21.95 -0.60 -3.98
C LEU A 88 23.39 -1.04 -3.67
N TRP A 89 23.60 -1.89 -2.67
CA TRP A 89 24.93 -2.24 -2.19
C TRP A 89 25.29 -3.69 -2.54
N PHE A 90 26.10 -3.86 -3.58
CA PHE A 90 26.53 -5.16 -4.07
C PHE A 90 27.91 -5.52 -3.50
N THR A 91 28.08 -6.75 -3.05
CA THR A 91 29.40 -7.31 -2.69
C THR A 91 30.08 -7.86 -3.94
N ASP A 92 31.31 -7.42 -4.20
CA ASP A 92 32.17 -7.98 -5.24
C ASP A 92 32.83 -9.30 -4.82
N ALA A 93 33.55 -9.95 -5.74
CA ALA A 93 34.21 -11.23 -5.49
C ALA A 93 35.34 -11.15 -4.43
N ALA A 94 35.86 -9.94 -4.17
CA ALA A 94 36.84 -9.68 -3.12
C ALA A 94 36.18 -9.33 -1.77
N GLY A 95 34.84 -9.33 -1.71
CA GLY A 95 34.07 -9.00 -0.52
C GLY A 95 33.91 -7.50 -0.27
N ALA A 96 34.39 -6.63 -1.16
CA ALA A 96 34.20 -5.20 -1.03
C ALA A 96 32.78 -4.81 -1.47
N VAL A 97 32.14 -3.96 -0.66
CA VAL A 97 30.80 -3.43 -0.94
C VAL A 97 30.93 -2.23 -1.86
N ARG A 98 30.21 -2.26 -2.99
CA ARG A 98 30.16 -1.18 -3.95
C ARG A 98 28.72 -0.77 -4.21
N PHE A 99 28.53 0.50 -4.51
CA PHE A 99 27.27 0.99 -5.04
C PHE A 99 27.04 0.36 -6.42
N GLY A 100 25.82 -0.06 -6.69
CA GLY A 100 25.41 -0.54 -8.00
C GLY A 100 23.90 -0.43 -8.16
N ILE A 101 23.44 -0.67 -9.39
CA ILE A 101 22.02 -0.70 -9.72
C ILE A 101 21.75 -1.96 -10.52
N GLY A 102 20.91 -2.84 -9.98
CA GLY A 102 20.39 -4.01 -10.67
C GLY A 102 18.97 -3.80 -11.18
N VAL A 103 18.51 -4.70 -12.05
CA VAL A 103 17.09 -4.79 -12.42
C VAL A 103 16.24 -5.01 -11.16
N GLY A 104 16.69 -5.87 -10.24
CA GLY A 104 16.04 -6.10 -8.95
C GLY A 104 15.92 -4.83 -8.12
N THR A 105 16.96 -3.99 -8.07
CA THR A 105 16.93 -2.70 -7.38
C THR A 105 15.84 -1.79 -7.95
N ILE A 106 15.70 -1.72 -9.28
CA ILE A 106 14.65 -0.94 -9.95
C ILE A 106 13.26 -1.50 -9.64
N VAL A 107 13.09 -2.82 -9.70
CA VAL A 107 11.82 -3.49 -9.39
C VAL A 107 11.35 -3.15 -7.97
N LEU A 108 12.26 -3.25 -7.00
CA LEU A 108 11.98 -2.88 -5.60
C LEU A 108 11.70 -1.39 -5.45
N ALA A 109 12.47 -0.51 -6.11
CA ALA A 109 12.26 0.94 -6.04
C ALA A 109 10.88 1.35 -6.57
N VAL A 110 10.48 0.82 -7.73
CA VAL A 110 9.14 1.04 -8.31
C VAL A 110 8.06 0.50 -7.35
N ASN A 111 8.30 -0.63 -6.70
CA ASN A 111 7.37 -1.19 -5.72
C ASN A 111 7.11 -0.23 -4.55
N VAL A 112 8.15 0.34 -3.96
CA VAL A 112 8.02 1.32 -2.87
C VAL A 112 7.28 2.58 -3.34
N ILE A 113 7.57 3.07 -4.55
CA ILE A 113 6.90 4.26 -5.10
C ILE A 113 5.40 4.01 -5.32
N LEU A 114 5.03 2.86 -5.88
CA LEU A 114 3.62 2.52 -6.14
C LEU A 114 2.85 2.27 -4.84
N LEU A 115 3.41 1.51 -3.90
CA LEU A 115 2.82 1.29 -2.59
C LEU A 115 2.74 2.58 -1.78
N GLY A 116 3.78 3.41 -1.86
CA GLY A 116 3.85 4.74 -1.25
C GLY A 116 2.76 5.66 -1.79
N SER A 117 2.61 5.73 -3.11
CA SER A 117 1.58 6.54 -3.76
C SER A 117 0.16 6.08 -3.39
N TYR A 118 -0.04 4.77 -3.20
CA TYR A 118 -1.30 4.22 -2.71
C TYR A 118 -1.56 4.61 -1.24
N ALA A 119 -0.64 4.31 -0.31
CA ALA A 119 -0.85 4.55 1.12
C ALA A 119 -0.85 6.05 1.47
N LEU A 120 0.11 6.81 0.95
CA LEU A 120 0.21 8.25 1.18
C LEU A 120 -0.91 9.02 0.47
N GLY A 121 -1.50 8.49 -0.61
CA GLY A 121 -2.64 9.09 -1.31
C GLY A 121 -4.02 8.75 -0.72
N CYS A 122 -4.10 8.04 0.41
CA CYS A 122 -5.38 7.62 0.95
C CYS A 122 -6.17 8.77 1.62
N HIS A 123 -7.49 8.59 1.75
CA HIS A 123 -8.35 9.56 2.46
C HIS A 123 -7.96 9.71 3.94
N SER A 124 -7.54 8.63 4.59
CA SER A 124 -7.07 8.69 5.98
C SER A 124 -5.80 9.53 6.11
N MET A 125 -4.91 9.52 5.10
CA MET A 125 -3.71 10.36 5.09
C MET A 125 -4.08 11.83 4.91
N ARG A 126 -5.05 12.16 4.04
CA ARG A 126 -5.56 13.54 3.92
C ARG A 126 -6.08 14.07 5.25
N HIS A 127 -6.83 13.23 5.97
CA HIS A 127 -7.35 13.58 7.29
C HIS A 127 -6.22 13.76 8.33
N LEU A 128 -5.21 12.89 8.31
CA LEU A 128 -4.04 13.01 9.19
C LEU A 128 -3.27 14.31 8.92
N ILE A 129 -3.03 14.63 7.65
CA ILE A 129 -2.33 15.83 7.21
C ILE A 129 -3.13 17.12 7.51
N GLY A 130 -4.46 17.06 7.37
CA GLY A 130 -5.37 18.16 7.72
C GLY A 130 -5.46 18.44 9.23
N GLY A 131 -4.92 17.56 10.08
CA GLY A 131 -4.73 17.84 11.50
C GLY A 131 -6.01 17.95 12.34
N ARG A 132 -7.11 17.31 11.93
CA ARG A 132 -8.45 17.40 12.57
C ARG A 132 -9.06 18.81 12.57
N HIS A 133 -8.53 19.73 11.77
CA HIS A 133 -9.13 21.04 11.58
C HIS A 133 -9.91 21.07 10.27
N ASP A 134 -11.10 21.68 10.28
CA ASP A 134 -11.86 21.97 9.06
C ASP A 134 -11.28 23.16 8.28
N GLU A 135 -10.11 23.67 8.70
CA GLU A 135 -9.43 24.80 8.11
C GLU A 135 -7.99 24.44 7.69
N LEU A 136 -7.70 24.53 6.38
CA LEU A 136 -6.37 24.24 5.84
C LEU A 136 -5.30 25.25 6.25
N LYS A 137 -5.70 26.44 6.73
CA LYS A 137 -4.78 27.48 7.22
C LYS A 137 -4.00 27.00 8.45
N ASN A 138 -4.64 26.20 9.30
CA ASN A 138 -4.08 25.71 10.56
C ASN A 138 -3.68 24.22 10.47
N ALA A 139 -3.58 23.66 9.26
CA ALA A 139 -3.20 22.27 9.08
C ALA A 139 -1.76 22.04 9.58
N ILE A 140 -1.56 20.97 10.35
CA ILE A 140 -0.28 20.63 11.02
C ILE A 140 0.89 20.59 10.03
N PHE A 141 0.68 20.00 8.85
CA PHE A 141 1.70 19.87 7.80
C PHE A 141 1.55 20.91 6.68
N GLY A 142 0.67 21.89 6.88
CA GLY A 142 0.41 22.98 5.95
C GLY A 142 -0.34 22.57 4.67
N ARG A 143 -0.75 23.61 3.91
CA ARG A 143 -1.53 23.45 2.67
C ARG A 143 -0.79 22.70 1.57
N ASN A 144 0.53 22.86 1.47
CA ASN A 144 1.33 22.22 0.42
C ASN A 144 1.33 20.70 0.56
N CYS A 145 1.55 20.17 1.77
CA CYS A 145 1.49 18.73 2.01
C CYS A 145 0.08 18.18 1.73
N TYR A 146 -0.96 18.89 2.17
CA TYR A 146 -2.35 18.53 1.89
C TYR A 146 -2.64 18.50 0.37
N ASN A 147 -2.11 19.45 -0.39
CA ASN A 147 -2.24 19.48 -1.84
C ASN A 147 -1.52 18.30 -2.51
N CYS A 148 -0.31 17.96 -2.08
CA CYS A 148 0.43 16.79 -2.59
C CYS A 148 -0.36 15.49 -2.39
N VAL A 149 -0.86 15.28 -1.17
CA VAL A 149 -1.70 14.11 -0.87
C VAL A 149 -2.99 14.15 -1.69
N THR A 150 -3.58 15.32 -1.89
CA THR A 150 -4.79 15.47 -2.71
C THR A 150 -4.53 15.10 -4.17
N VAL A 151 -3.36 15.45 -4.73
CA VAL A 151 -2.96 15.06 -6.10
C VAL A 151 -2.84 13.54 -6.21
N LEU A 152 -2.18 12.88 -5.25
CA LEU A 152 -2.11 11.41 -5.21
C LEU A 152 -3.50 10.79 -5.05
N ASN A 153 -4.34 11.36 -4.20
CA ASN A 153 -5.67 10.85 -3.90
C ASN A 153 -6.62 10.84 -5.12
N ARG A 154 -6.51 11.82 -6.02
CA ARG A 154 -7.29 11.85 -7.28
C ARG A 154 -7.11 10.59 -8.12
N ASN A 155 -5.94 9.95 -8.02
CA ASN A 155 -5.60 8.72 -8.74
C ASN A 155 -5.53 7.50 -7.80
N HIS A 156 -6.07 7.59 -6.58
CA HIS A 156 -5.92 6.55 -5.54
C HIS A 156 -6.35 5.16 -6.01
N MET A 157 -7.43 5.07 -6.77
CA MET A 157 -7.89 3.80 -7.36
C MET A 157 -6.86 3.21 -8.32
N ARG A 158 -6.22 4.04 -9.15
CA ARG A 158 -5.17 3.60 -10.09
C ARG A 158 -3.94 3.11 -9.32
N TRP A 159 -3.51 3.85 -8.30
CA TRP A 159 -2.42 3.43 -7.42
C TRP A 159 -2.71 2.10 -6.71
N ALA A 160 -3.97 1.87 -6.32
CA ALA A 160 -4.38 0.60 -5.70
C ALA A 160 -4.12 -0.60 -6.64
N TRP A 161 -4.50 -0.50 -7.91
CA TRP A 161 -4.30 -1.56 -8.89
C TRP A 161 -2.84 -1.72 -9.30
N PHE A 162 -2.15 -0.62 -9.64
CA PHE A 162 -0.73 -0.68 -10.02
C PHE A 162 0.12 -1.26 -8.89
N SER A 163 -0.10 -0.81 -7.65
CA SER A 163 0.62 -1.36 -6.50
C SER A 163 0.26 -2.83 -6.22
N LEU A 164 -0.96 -3.29 -6.51
CA LEU A 164 -1.38 -4.68 -6.31
C LEU A 164 -0.70 -5.62 -7.30
N PHE A 165 -0.69 -5.29 -8.58
CA PHE A 165 -0.02 -6.11 -9.57
C PHE A 165 1.50 -6.04 -9.42
N TRP A 166 2.05 -4.87 -9.15
CA TRP A 166 3.49 -4.71 -9.06
C TRP A 166 4.10 -5.36 -7.82
N VAL A 167 3.43 -5.34 -6.66
CA VAL A 167 3.94 -6.04 -5.47
C VAL A 167 3.96 -7.55 -5.70
N ALA A 168 2.92 -8.11 -6.32
CA ALA A 168 2.88 -9.52 -6.68
C ALA A 168 3.99 -9.88 -7.68
N PHE A 169 4.21 -9.03 -8.69
CA PHE A 169 5.32 -9.19 -9.61
C PHE A 169 6.68 -9.13 -8.90
N SER A 170 6.87 -8.18 -7.98
CA SER A 170 8.12 -8.02 -7.22
C SER A 170 8.43 -9.27 -6.38
N ASP A 171 7.42 -9.84 -5.73
CA ASP A 171 7.55 -11.09 -4.98
C ASP A 171 7.96 -12.26 -5.88
N VAL A 172 7.31 -12.39 -7.04
CA VAL A 172 7.65 -13.43 -8.04
C VAL A 172 9.06 -13.22 -8.56
N TYR A 173 9.44 -11.99 -8.91
CA TYR A 173 10.77 -11.64 -9.39
C TYR A 173 11.86 -12.06 -8.40
N VAL A 174 11.76 -11.60 -7.14
CA VAL A 174 12.72 -11.94 -6.08
C VAL A 174 12.75 -13.44 -5.83
N ARG A 175 11.61 -14.12 -5.90
CA ARG A 175 11.55 -15.58 -5.75
C ARG A 175 12.25 -16.31 -6.90
N LEU A 176 12.04 -15.91 -8.14
CA LEU A 176 12.68 -16.52 -9.30
C LEU A 176 14.19 -16.26 -9.32
N CYS A 177 14.63 -15.07 -8.90
CA CYS A 177 16.05 -14.77 -8.71
C CYS A 177 16.69 -15.60 -7.61
N SER A 178 16.04 -15.75 -6.45
CA SER A 178 16.58 -16.57 -5.36
C SER A 178 16.61 -18.07 -5.65
N MET A 179 15.78 -18.55 -6.58
CA MET A 179 15.82 -19.93 -7.08
C MET A 179 16.82 -20.12 -8.25
N GLY A 180 17.48 -19.05 -8.71
CA GLY A 180 18.38 -19.10 -9.86
C GLY A 180 17.69 -19.30 -11.22
N VAL A 181 16.36 -19.18 -11.27
CA VAL A 181 15.59 -19.27 -12.53
C VAL A 181 15.76 -18.01 -13.34
N TRP A 182 15.78 -16.84 -12.69
CA TRP A 182 16.06 -15.55 -13.30
C TRP A 182 17.39 -14.99 -12.83
N THR A 183 18.15 -14.42 -13.76
CA THR A 183 19.37 -13.68 -13.44
C THR A 183 19.01 -12.22 -13.15
N ASP A 184 19.40 -11.72 -11.99
CA ASP A 184 19.35 -10.28 -11.72
C ASP A 184 20.51 -9.59 -12.42
N TRP A 185 20.19 -8.82 -13.46
CA TRP A 185 21.19 -8.13 -14.28
C TRP A 185 21.64 -6.84 -13.61
N ARG A 186 22.96 -6.67 -13.49
CA ARG A 186 23.57 -5.42 -13.02
C ARG A 186 23.72 -4.46 -14.19
N ILE A 187 23.30 -3.22 -13.98
CA ILE A 187 23.37 -2.13 -14.95
C ILE A 187 24.66 -1.34 -14.72
N ILE A 188 24.98 -1.06 -13.45
CA ILE A 188 26.20 -0.39 -12.98
C ILE A 188 26.68 -1.11 -11.72
#